data_AF-A0A970SXY1-F1
#
_entry.id   AF-A0A970SXY1-F1
#
_cell.length_a   1.000
_cell.length_b   1.000
_cell.length_c   1.000
_cell.angle_alpha   90.00
_cell.angle_beta   90.00
_cell.angle_gamma   90.00
#
_symmetry.space_group_name_H-M   'P 1'
#
loop_
_entity.id
_entity.type
_entity.pdbx_description
1 polymer ?
#
loop_
_entity_poly.entity_id
_entity_poly.type
_entity_poly.pdbx_seq_one_letter_code
_entity_poly.pdbx_strand_id
1 'polypeptide(L)' 'MDFKLSKEQEMIKKAAQQFASKTILPLVRQLEEENKIPQEVWDGLAELGFFGLPFDEKFGGG' A
#
# COMPACT_ATOMS: atom_id res chain seq x y z
N MET A 1 -4.80 -19.15 -21.40
CA MET A 1 -4.17 -18.43 -20.27
C MET A 1 -5.20 -17.46 -19.73
N ASP A 2 -5.47 -17.47 -18.43
CA ASP A 2 -6.35 -16.48 -17.80
C ASP A 2 -5.49 -15.36 -17.20
N PHE A 3 -5.87 -14.12 -17.48
CA PHE A 3 -5.17 -12.90 -17.05
C PHE A 3 -5.97 -12.09 -16.03
N LYS A 4 -7.11 -12.62 -15.58
CA LYS A 4 -7.91 -11.98 -14.53
C LYS A 4 -7.19 -12.11 -13.19
N LEU A 5 -7.30 -11.05 -12.39
CA LEU A 5 -6.87 -11.09 -11.01
C LEU A 5 -7.81 -11.98 -10.20
N SER A 6 -7.28 -12.62 -9.16
CA SER A 6 -8.13 -13.22 -8.13
C SER A 6 -8.90 -12.13 -7.39
N LYS A 7 -10.00 -12.49 -6.72
CA LYS A 7 -10.77 -11.55 -5.89
C LYS A 7 -9.89 -10.88 -4.83
N GLU A 8 -8.98 -11.63 -4.25
CA GLU A 8 -8.01 -11.14 -3.27
C GLU A 8 -7.06 -10.11 -3.88
N GLN A 9 -6.47 -10.41 -5.04
CA GLN A 9 -5.62 -9.46 -5.76
C GLN A 9 -6.37 -8.19 -6.17
N GLU A 10 -7.66 -8.30 -6.54
CA GLU A 10 -8.50 -7.12 -6.80
C GLU A 10 -8.73 -6.28 -5.54
N MET A 11 -8.93 -6.91 -4.38
CA MET A 11 -9.08 -6.20 -3.10
C MET A 11 -7.78 -5.48 -2.71
N ILE A 12 -6.63 -6.15 -2.80
CA ILE A 12 -5.31 -5.55 -2.53
C ILE A 12 -5.07 -4.36 -3.45
N LYS A 13 -5.31 -4.53 -4.76
CA LYS A 13 -5.18 -3.45 -5.75
C LYS A 13 -6.06 -2.24 -5.40
N LYS A 14 -7.31 -2.48 -4.99
CA LYS A 14 -8.25 -1.42 -4.62
C LYS A 14 -7.78 -0.69 -3.35
N ALA A 15 -7.31 -1.41 -2.33
CA ALA A 15 -6.77 -0.81 -1.12
C ALA A 15 -5.55 0.08 -1.44
N ALA A 16 -4.61 -0.42 -2.26
CA ALA A 16 -3.43 0.33 -2.68
C ALA A 16 -3.82 1.62 -3.44
N GLN A 17 -4.76 1.52 -4.38
CA GLN A 17 -5.23 2.68 -5.14
C GLN A 17 -5.89 3.73 -4.25
N GLN A 18 -6.69 3.31 -3.28
CA GLN A 18 -7.38 4.22 -2.35
C GLN A 18 -6.39 4.94 -1.45
N PHE A 19 -5.42 4.22 -0.87
CA PHE A 19 -4.39 4.81 -0.02
C PHE A 19 -3.50 5.78 -0.80
N ALA A 20 -3.02 5.37 -1.98
CA ALA A 20 -2.20 6.23 -2.82
C ALA A 20 -2.94 7.51 -3.21
N SER A 21 -4.23 7.42 -3.56
CA SER A 21 -5.01 8.58 -4.00
C SER A 21 -5.36 9.55 -2.87
N LYS A 22 -5.60 9.04 -1.66
CA LYS A 22 -6.04 9.85 -0.50
C LYS A 22 -4.88 10.39 0.32
N THR A 23 -3.81 9.62 0.45
CA THR A 23 -2.69 9.92 1.36
C THR A 23 -1.46 10.39 0.60
N ILE A 24 -1.03 9.65 -0.42
CA ILE A 24 0.25 9.93 -1.10
C ILE A 24 0.10 11.06 -2.12
N LEU A 25 -0.93 11.01 -2.98
CA LEU A 25 -1.14 11.94 -4.08
C LEU A 25 -1.16 13.42 -3.64
N PRO A 26 -1.84 13.80 -2.53
CA PRO A 26 -1.80 15.20 -2.06
C PRO A 26 -0.42 15.65 -1.58
N LEU A 27 0.43 14.72 -1.14
CA LEU A 27 1.74 15.02 -0.55
C LEU A 27 2.87 15.06 -1.58
N VAL A 28 2.67 14.54 -2.80
CA VAL A 28 3.74 14.31 -3.81
C VAL A 28 4.71 15.48 -3.94
N ARG A 29 4.21 16.71 -4.07
CA ARG A 29 5.07 17.90 -4.21
C ARG A 29 5.97 18.12 -2.99
N GLN A 30 5.42 17.97 -1.79
CA GLN A 30 6.19 18.08 -0.55
C GLN A 30 7.24 16.95 -0.46
N LEU A 31 6.87 15.72 -0.84
CA LEU A 31 7.80 14.59 -0.83
C LEU A 31 9.01 14.84 -1.73
N GLU A 32 8.78 15.42 -2.91
CA GLU A 32 9.82 15.77 -3.87
C GLU A 32 10.70 16.93 -3.35
N GLU A 33 10.09 17.98 -2.82
CA GLU A 33 10.79 19.16 -2.27
C GLU A 33 11.66 18.81 -1.06
N GLU A 34 11.13 18.01 -0.13
CA GLU A 34 11.82 17.61 1.10
C GLU A 34 12.69 16.36 0.91
N ASN A 35 12.55 15.67 -0.22
CA ASN A 35 13.16 14.37 -0.51
C ASN A 35 12.98 13.36 0.64
N LYS A 36 11.77 13.34 1.21
CA LYS A 36 11.45 12.55 2.40
C LYS A 36 10.03 12.05 2.34
N ILE A 37 9.84 10.79 2.75
CA ILE A 37 8.52 10.19 2.97
C ILE A 37 8.15 10.33 4.46
N PRO A 38 7.04 10.99 4.80
CA PRO A 38 6.54 11.12 6.17
C PRO A 38 6.29 9.75 6.81
N GLN A 39 6.48 9.67 8.13
CA GLN A 39 6.31 8.44 8.89
C GLN A 39 4.87 7.91 8.78
N GLU A 40 3.89 8.80 8.68
CA GLU A 40 2.47 8.51 8.57
C GLU A 40 2.14 7.71 7.29
N VAL A 41 2.92 7.91 6.21
CA VAL A 41 2.77 7.12 4.98
C VAL A 41 3.26 5.68 5.20
N TRP A 42 4.39 5.52 5.90
CA TRP A 42 4.94 4.22 6.25
C TRP A 42 4.01 3.45 7.18
N ASP A 43 3.52 4.10 8.22
CA ASP A 43 2.62 3.52 9.21
C ASP A 43 1.31 3.09 8.54
N GLY A 44 0.73 3.94 7.68
CA GLY A 44 -0.48 3.60 6.95
C GLY A 44 -0.32 2.40 6.00
N LEU A 45 0.84 2.24 5.34
CA LEU A 45 1.12 1.06 4.53
C LEU A 45 1.29 -0.21 5.39
N ALA A 46 1.88 -0.08 6.58
CA ALA A 46 2.05 -1.18 7.51
C ALA A 46 0.70 -1.65 8.09
N GLU A 47 -0.18 -0.73 8.48
CA GLU A 47 -1.53 -1.03 8.95
C GLU A 47 -2.38 -1.74 7.88
N LEU A 48 -2.15 -1.41 6.61
CA LEU A 48 -2.80 -2.06 5.47
C LEU A 48 -2.17 -3.42 5.09
N GLY A 49 -1.13 -3.88 5.79
CA GLY A 49 -0.49 -5.17 5.57
C GLY A 49 0.45 -5.23 4.35
N PHE A 50 0.73 -4.11 3.69
CA PHE A 50 1.48 -4.12 2.42
C PHE A 50 2.90 -4.67 2.51
N PHE A 51 3.53 -4.61 3.69
CA PHE A 51 4.86 -5.19 3.92
C PHE A 51 4.83 -6.69 4.24
N GLY A 52 3.65 -7.24 4.53
CA GLY A 52 3.42 -8.62 4.95
C GLY A 52 2.87 -9.54 3.85
N LEU A 53 2.42 -9.00 2.72
CA LEU A 53 1.68 -9.73 1.66
C LEU A 53 2.27 -11.09 1.23
N PRO A 54 3.59 -11.28 1.07
CA PRO A 54 4.12 -12.58 0.65
C PRO A 54 4.37 -13.57 1.80
N PHE A 55 4.17 -13.15 3.05
CA PHE A 55 4.48 -13.94 4.24
C PHE A 55 3.23 -14.57 4.85
N ASP A 56 3.42 -15.68 5.56
CA ASP A 56 2.33 -16.34 6.29
C ASP A 56 1.82 -15.46 7.44
N GLU A 57 0.52 -15.57 7.75
CA GLU A 57 -0.13 -14.88 8.90
C GLU A 57 0.57 -15.14 10.24
N LYS A 58 1.15 -16.33 10.43
CA LYS A 58 1.89 -16.68 11.67
C LYS A 58 3.13 -15.80 11.93
N PHE A 59 3.60 -15.09 10.90
CA PHE A 59 4.70 -14.14 10.98
C PHE A 59 4.23 -12.68 10.84
N GLY A 60 2.91 -12.44 10.90
CA GLY A 60 2.32 -11.12 10.67
C GLY A 60 2.17 -10.75 9.19
N GLY A 61 2.20 -11.74 8.29
CA GLY A 61 1.84 -11.56 6.88
C GLY A 61 0.34 -11.73 6.61
N GLY A 62 -0.05 -11.67 5.34
CA GLY A 62 -1.45 -11.66 4.89
C GLY A 62 -1.75 -10.50 3.97
#